data_AF-A0A176RTP6-F1
#
_entry.id   AF-A0A176RTP6-F1
#
_cell.length_a   1.000
_cell.length_b   1.000
_cell.length_c   1.000
_cell.angle_alpha   90.00
_cell.angle_beta   90.00
_cell.angle_gamma   90.00
#
_symmetry.space_group_name_H-M   'P 1'
#
loop_
_entity.id
_entity.type
_entity.pdbx_description
1 polymer ?
#
loop_
_entity_poly.entity_id
_entity_poly.type
_entity_poly.pdbx_seq_one_letter_code
_entity_poly.pdbx_strand_id
1 'polypeptide(L)'
;MLHILFYLALFISNKTPSLFAIDNIESNLNPHLCTELMKVICKLAKAKNKPALITTHNPAILDGLNLNDDDIRLFEIYRNDKGHTKTRRIKLNPESKPVKAKLSELWMRGYLGAISKQK
;
A
#
# COMPACT_ATOMS: atom_id res chain seq x y z
N MET A 1 10.95 -13.93 8.46
CA MET A 1 9.91 -14.91 8.87
C MET A 1 9.05 -14.40 10.03
N LEU A 2 9.64 -13.88 11.12
CA LEU A 2 8.89 -13.37 12.28
C LEU A 2 7.92 -12.23 11.94
N HIS A 3 8.31 -11.27 11.08
CA HIS A 3 7.43 -10.15 10.70
C HIS A 3 6.13 -10.60 10.03
N ILE A 4 6.19 -11.61 9.16
CA ILE A 4 5.00 -12.14 8.48
C ILE A 4 4.05 -12.76 9.50
N LEU A 5 4.59 -13.59 10.40
CA LEU A 5 3.78 -14.21 11.45
C LEU A 5 3.15 -13.14 12.35
N PHE A 6 3.90 -12.10 12.70
CA PHE A 6 3.40 -10.97 13.46
C PHE A 6 2.25 -10.26 12.75
N TYR A 7 2.40 -9.90 11.47
CA TYR A 7 1.33 -9.26 10.71
C TYR A 7 0.09 -10.16 10.62
N LEU A 8 0.26 -11.46 10.28
CA LEU A 8 -0.85 -12.40 10.22
C LEU A 8 -1.57 -12.54 11.57
N ALA A 9 -0.82 -12.69 12.67
CA ALA A 9 -1.39 -12.73 14.01
C ALA A 9 -2.14 -11.44 14.34
N LEU A 10 -1.63 -10.30 13.91
CA LEU A 10 -2.21 -8.99 14.18
C LEU A 10 -3.58 -8.82 13.51
N PHE A 11 -3.73 -9.29 12.26
CA PHE A 11 -5.03 -9.29 11.56
C PHE A 11 -5.97 -10.40 12.07
N ILE A 12 -5.47 -11.61 12.38
CA ILE A 12 -6.31 -12.76 12.74
C ILE A 12 -6.83 -12.69 14.19
N SER A 13 -6.01 -12.21 15.14
CA SER A 13 -6.30 -12.30 16.58
C SER A 13 -7.45 -11.39 17.00
N ASN A 14 -8.46 -11.90 17.72
CA ASN A 14 -9.53 -11.06 18.26
C ASN A 14 -9.07 -10.16 19.43
N LYS A 15 -7.83 -10.32 19.90
CA LYS A 15 -7.25 -9.50 20.99
C LYS A 15 -6.57 -8.23 20.50
N THR A 16 -6.54 -7.98 19.20
CA THR A 16 -5.88 -6.79 18.63
C THR A 16 -6.89 -5.67 18.39
N PRO A 17 -6.43 -4.40 18.33
CA PRO A 17 -7.31 -3.26 18.06
C PRO A 17 -8.12 -3.43 16.77
N SER A 18 -9.32 -2.85 16.75
CA SER A 18 -10.17 -2.80 15.56
C SER A 18 -9.58 -1.93 14.44
N LEU A 19 -8.71 -0.97 14.79
CA LEU A 19 -7.97 -0.10 13.88
C LEU A 19 -6.53 0.04 14.37
N PHE A 20 -5.57 -0.08 13.47
CA PHE A 20 -4.15 0.10 13.77
C PHE A 20 -3.36 0.61 12.56
N ALA A 21 -2.11 1.01 12.80
CA ALA A 21 -1.17 1.40 11.76
C ALA A 21 0.07 0.49 11.77
N ILE A 22 0.63 0.22 10.60
CA ILE A 22 1.89 -0.49 10.41
C ILE A 22 2.82 0.43 9.63
N ASP A 23 3.96 0.74 10.23
CA ASP A 23 5.00 1.52 9.57
C ASP A 23 5.99 0.59 8.85
N ASN A 24 6.32 0.90 7.60
CA ASN A 24 7.32 0.21 6.77
C ASN A 24 7.14 -1.31 6.71
N ILE A 25 5.97 -1.75 6.24
CA ILE A 25 5.54 -3.16 6.28
C ILE A 25 6.49 -4.13 5.55
N GLU A 26 7.23 -3.64 4.56
CA GLU A 26 8.22 -4.38 3.77
C GLU A 26 9.51 -4.75 4.51
N SER A 27 9.71 -4.30 5.75
CA SER A 27 10.97 -4.48 6.48
C SER A 27 11.46 -5.94 6.43
N ASN A 28 12.67 -6.16 5.91
CA ASN A 28 13.33 -7.46 5.79
C ASN A 28 12.58 -8.50 4.93
N LEU A 29 11.70 -8.06 4.02
CA LEU A 29 10.99 -8.92 3.07
C LEU A 29 11.50 -8.68 1.65
N ASN A 30 11.58 -9.76 0.87
CA ASN A 30 11.86 -9.62 -0.55
C ASN A 30 10.61 -9.08 -1.30
N PRO A 31 10.78 -8.40 -2.44
CA PRO A 31 9.67 -7.79 -3.18
C PRO A 31 8.53 -8.74 -3.54
N HIS A 32 8.83 -9.98 -3.93
CA HIS A 32 7.81 -10.97 -4.30
C HIS A 32 6.91 -11.33 -3.09
N LEU A 33 7.53 -11.50 -1.93
CA LEU A 33 6.84 -11.79 -0.69
C LEU A 33 6.01 -10.61 -0.20
N CYS A 34 6.46 -9.38 -0.41
CA CYS A 34 5.68 -8.17 -0.12
C CYS A 34 4.37 -8.13 -0.93
N THR A 35 4.43 -8.44 -2.24
CA THR A 35 3.25 -8.48 -3.09
C THR A 35 2.23 -9.50 -2.59
N GLU A 36 2.67 -10.73 -2.29
CA GLU A 36 1.79 -11.79 -1.80
C GLU A 36 1.26 -11.51 -0.39
N LEU A 37 2.12 -10.99 0.50
CA LEU A 37 1.71 -10.55 1.84
C LEU A 37 0.59 -9.50 1.76
N MET A 38 0.74 -8.50 0.89
CA MET A 38 -0.26 -7.43 0.76
C MET A 38 -1.62 -7.98 0.28
N LYS A 39 -1.63 -8.93 -0.66
CA LYS A 39 -2.87 -9.62 -1.09
C LYS A 39 -3.55 -10.34 0.08
N VAL A 40 -2.78 -11.05 0.90
CA VAL A 40 -3.30 -11.77 2.08
C VAL A 40 -3.82 -10.78 3.13
N ILE A 41 -3.08 -9.71 3.40
CA ILE A 41 -3.47 -8.66 4.35
C ILE A 41 -4.78 -7.99 3.94
N CYS A 42 -4.92 -7.58 2.67
CA CYS A 42 -6.16 -6.98 2.17
C CYS A 42 -7.38 -7.90 2.40
N LYS A 43 -7.21 -9.20 2.13
CA LYS A 43 -8.27 -10.21 2.35
C LYS A 43 -8.60 -10.35 3.84
N LEU A 44 -7.59 -10.45 4.70
CA LEU A 44 -7.77 -10.60 6.14
C LEU A 44 -8.39 -9.35 6.78
N ALA A 45 -7.97 -8.16 6.36
CA ALA A 45 -8.51 -6.88 6.81
C ALA A 45 -10.04 -6.82 6.59
N LYS A 46 -10.49 -7.17 5.38
CA LYS A 46 -11.92 -7.25 5.04
C LYS A 46 -12.63 -8.35 5.82
N ALA A 47 -12.10 -9.57 5.80
CA ALA A 47 -12.74 -10.72 6.44
C ALA A 47 -12.88 -10.57 7.97
N LYS A 48 -12.02 -9.78 8.60
CA LYS A 48 -12.02 -9.52 10.05
C LYS A 48 -12.56 -8.14 10.43
N ASN A 49 -13.02 -7.33 9.46
CA ASN A 49 -13.43 -5.93 9.66
C ASN A 49 -12.40 -5.11 10.43
N LYS A 50 -11.12 -5.22 10.03
CA LYS A 50 -9.97 -4.55 10.63
C LYS A 50 -9.30 -3.61 9.65
N PRO A 51 -9.76 -2.35 9.54
CA PRO A 51 -9.03 -1.34 8.81
C PRO A 51 -7.61 -1.16 9.34
N ALA A 52 -6.66 -0.93 8.43
CA ALA A 52 -5.26 -0.70 8.76
C ALA A 52 -4.69 0.45 7.92
N LEU A 53 -3.86 1.29 8.56
CA LEU A 53 -3.06 2.30 7.88
C LEU A 53 -1.64 1.76 7.68
N ILE A 54 -1.16 1.69 6.45
CA ILE A 54 0.12 1.07 6.15
C ILE A 54 0.97 2.07 5.39
N THR A 55 2.21 2.28 5.85
CA THR A 55 3.21 3.04 5.10
C THR A 55 4.15 2.10 4.38
N THR A 56 4.65 2.54 3.23
CA THR A 56 5.62 1.80 2.45
C THR A 56 6.41 2.72 1.52
N HIS A 57 7.66 2.34 1.29
CA HIS A 57 8.56 2.86 0.28
C HIS A 57 8.85 1.82 -0.83
N ASN A 58 8.36 0.58 -0.71
CA ASN A 58 8.62 -0.50 -1.64
C ASN A 58 7.53 -0.59 -2.74
N PRO A 59 7.88 -0.41 -4.02
CA PRO A 59 6.90 -0.42 -5.09
C PRO A 59 6.22 -1.76 -5.31
N ALA A 60 6.84 -2.87 -4.92
CA ALA A 60 6.25 -4.20 -5.09
C ALA A 60 4.99 -4.42 -4.24
N ILE A 61 4.80 -3.66 -3.16
CA ILE A 61 3.58 -3.71 -2.36
C ILE A 61 2.37 -3.25 -3.15
N LEU A 62 2.54 -2.24 -4.02
CA LEU A 62 1.44 -1.71 -4.82
C LEU A 62 0.83 -2.77 -5.73
N ASP A 63 1.63 -3.72 -6.22
CA ASP A 63 1.15 -4.81 -7.08
C ASP A 63 0.26 -5.82 -6.36
N GLY A 64 0.24 -5.79 -5.02
CA GLY A 64 -0.68 -6.58 -4.21
C GLY A 64 -2.01 -5.87 -3.92
N LEU A 65 -2.17 -4.61 -4.35
CA LEU A 65 -3.36 -3.79 -4.12
C LEU A 65 -4.34 -3.89 -5.30
N ASN A 66 -5.64 -3.93 -4.98
CA ASN A 66 -6.70 -3.77 -5.98
C ASN A 66 -7.33 -2.39 -5.82
N LEU A 67 -6.88 -1.40 -6.59
CA LEU A 67 -7.39 -0.02 -6.49
C LEU A 67 -8.78 0.19 -7.12
N ASN A 68 -9.36 -0.83 -7.75
CA ASN A 68 -10.77 -0.81 -8.18
C ASN A 68 -11.73 -1.04 -7.00
N ASP A 69 -11.20 -1.47 -5.86
CA ASP A 69 -11.92 -1.72 -4.62
C ASP A 69 -11.84 -0.46 -3.73
N ASP A 70 -12.97 0.20 -3.43
CA ASP A 70 -12.95 1.48 -2.70
C ASP A 70 -12.50 1.34 -1.22
N ASP A 71 -12.54 0.12 -0.67
CA ASP A 71 -12.01 -0.17 0.66
C ASP A 71 -10.47 -0.11 0.68
N ILE A 72 -9.83 -0.32 -0.47
CA ILE A 72 -8.37 -0.26 -0.63
C ILE A 72 -7.99 1.10 -1.18
N ARG A 73 -7.32 1.90 -0.36
CA ARG A 73 -7.03 3.30 -0.68
C ARG A 73 -5.53 3.56 -0.63
N LEU A 74 -4.99 4.05 -1.75
CA LEU A 74 -3.60 4.46 -1.87
C LEU A 74 -3.49 5.98 -1.73
N PHE A 75 -2.55 6.44 -0.91
CA PHE A 75 -2.28 7.86 -0.68
C PHE A 75 -0.81 8.17 -0.95
N GLU A 76 -0.58 9.21 -1.73
CA GLU A 76 0.74 9.83 -1.89
C GLU A 76 0.93 10.88 -0.80
N ILE A 77 2.08 10.84 -0.13
CA ILE A 77 2.55 11.87 0.79
C ILE A 77 3.70 12.62 0.12
N TYR A 78 3.60 13.94 0.01
CA TYR A 78 4.61 14.77 -0.65
C TYR A 78 4.78 16.13 0.05
N ARG A 79 5.91 16.80 -0.17
CA ARG A 79 6.11 18.20 0.22
C ARG A 79 5.86 19.12 -0.97
N ASN A 80 5.11 20.19 -0.76
CA ASN A 80 4.93 21.21 -1.79
C ASN A 80 6.10 22.21 -1.80
N ASP A 81 6.12 23.12 -2.78
CA ASP A 81 7.17 24.12 -2.96
C ASP A 81 7.31 25.10 -1.77
N LYS A 82 6.28 25.17 -0.91
CA LYS A 82 6.28 25.97 0.33
C LYS A 82 6.77 25.18 1.55
N GLY A 83 7.20 23.92 1.38
CA GLY A 83 7.68 23.05 2.46
C GLY A 83 6.58 22.35 3.28
N HIS A 84 5.29 22.51 2.93
CA HIS A 84 4.20 21.87 3.65
C HIS A 84 4.03 20.41 3.23
N THR A 85 3.83 19.51 4.20
CA THR A 85 3.42 18.13 3.95
C THR A 85 1.97 18.11 3.47
N LYS A 86 1.74 17.49 2.31
CA LYS A 86 0.44 17.30 1.69
C LYS A 86 0.22 15.82 1.41
N THR A 87 -1.05 15.45 1.38
CA THR A 87 -1.49 14.09 1.01
C THR A 87 -2.49 14.18 -0.13
N ARG A 88 -2.47 13.18 -1.02
CA ARG A 88 -3.43 13.03 -2.11
C ARG A 88 -3.79 11.57 -2.28
N ARG A 89 -5.09 11.28 -2.40
CA ARG A 89 -5.56 9.94 -2.77
C ARG A 89 -5.26 9.68 -4.24
N ILE A 90 -4.59 8.57 -4.52
CA ILE A 90 -4.40 8.05 -5.86
C ILE A 90 -5.64 7.23 -6.22
N LYS A 91 -6.28 7.56 -7.34
CA LYS A 91 -7.38 6.79 -7.94
C LYS A 91 -6.98 6.41 -9.35
N LEU A 92 -7.23 5.15 -9.73
CA LEU A 92 -7.14 4.76 -11.13
C LEU A 92 -8.28 5.43 -11.89
N ASN A 93 -7.97 6.02 -13.04
CA ASN A 93 -9.01 6.61 -13.87
C ASN A 93 -9.74 5.47 -14.60
N PRO A 94 -11.06 5.26 -14.39
CA PRO A 94 -11.78 4.15 -15.00
C PRO A 94 -11.78 4.20 -16.54
N GLU A 95 -11.59 5.38 -17.13
CA GLU A 95 -11.48 5.57 -18.59
C GLU A 95 -10.07 5.36 -19.15
N SER A 96 -9.05 5.23 -18.29
CA SER A 96 -7.73 4.86 -18.76
C SER A 96 -7.78 3.42 -19.26
N LYS A 97 -7.55 3.22 -20.57
CA LYS A 97 -7.38 1.89 -21.19
C LYS A 97 -6.53 1.02 -20.26
N PRO A 98 -6.81 -0.29 -20.11
CA PRO A 98 -6.08 -1.14 -19.18
C PRO A 98 -4.60 -1.02 -19.48
N VAL A 99 -3.90 -0.24 -18.67
CA VAL A 99 -2.48 -0.12 -18.78
C VAL A 99 -2.01 -1.51 -18.36
N LYS A 100 -1.51 -2.31 -19.30
CA LYS A 100 -0.95 -3.65 -19.02
C LYS A 100 0.25 -3.61 -18.04
N ALA A 101 0.62 -2.42 -17.55
CA ALA A 101 1.70 -2.20 -16.61
C ALA A 101 1.25 -2.44 -15.17
N LYS A 102 2.18 -2.91 -14.36
CA LYS A 102 2.02 -3.11 -12.93
C LYS A 102 1.94 -1.77 -12.19
N LEU A 103 1.31 -1.73 -11.01
CA LEU A 103 1.24 -0.50 -10.21
C LEU A 103 2.62 -0.05 -9.74
N SER A 104 3.49 -1.02 -9.41
CA SER A 104 4.91 -0.79 -9.12
C SER A 104 5.62 -0.07 -10.26
N GLU A 105 5.37 -0.48 -11.50
CA GLU A 105 5.94 0.10 -12.70
C GLU A 105 5.40 1.52 -12.95
N LEU A 106 4.09 1.72 -12.80
CA LEU A 106 3.48 3.05 -12.89
C LEU A 106 4.03 4.00 -11.83
N TRP A 107 4.30 3.50 -10.63
CA TRP A 107 4.96 4.28 -9.59
C TRP A 107 6.37 4.64 -10.02
N MET A 108 7.22 3.66 -10.34
CA MET A 108 8.62 3.87 -10.74
C MET A 108 8.80 4.82 -11.93
N ARG A 109 7.86 4.79 -12.89
CA ARG A 109 7.84 5.70 -14.04
C ARG A 109 7.32 7.11 -13.70
N GLY A 110 6.87 7.35 -12.47
CA GLY A 110 6.35 8.63 -11.99
C GLY A 110 4.88 8.92 -12.36
N TYR A 111 4.16 7.97 -12.95
CA TYR A 111 2.76 8.15 -13.36
C TYR A 111 1.79 8.19 -12.19
N LEU A 112 2.11 7.51 -11.08
CA LEU A 112 1.29 7.55 -9.85
C LEU A 112 1.64 8.73 -8.93
N GLY A 113 2.72 9.47 -9.21
CA GLY A 113 3.30 10.44 -8.29
C GLY A 113 4.22 9.78 -7.26
N ALA A 114 4.41 10.42 -6.11
CA ALA A 114 5.18 9.98 -4.94
C ALA A 114 6.68 9.72 -5.21
N ILE A 115 7.18 10.15 -6.36
CA ILE A 115 8.61 10.13 -6.70
C ILE A 115 9.13 11.56 -6.63
N SER A 116 10.25 11.72 -5.91
CA SER A 116 11.00 12.97 -5.91
C SER A 116 11.45 13.28 -7.34
N LYS A 117 10.93 14.37 -7.93
CA LYS A 117 11.51 14.91 -9.16
C LYS A 117 12.91 15.40 -8.81
N GLN A 118 13.94 14.63 -9.18
CA GLN A 118 15.30 15.16 -9.14
C GLN A 118 15.32 16.37 -10.07
N LYS A 119 15.67 17.52 -9.48
CA LYS A 119 15.73 18.81 -10.15
C LYS A 119 17.08 18.97 -10.82
#